data_AF-A0A212JHN0-F1
#
_entry.id   AF-A0A212JHN0-F1
#
_cell.length_a   1.000
_cell.length_b   1.000
_cell.length_c   1.000
_cell.angle_alpha   90.00
_cell.angle_beta   90.00
_cell.angle_gamma   90.00
#
_symmetry.space_group_name_H-M   'P 1'
#
loop_
_entity.id
_entity.type
_entity.pdbx_description
1 polymer ?
#
loop_
_entity_poly.entity_id
_entity_poly.type
_entity_poly.pdbx_seq_one_letter_code
_entity_poly.pdbx_strand_id
1 'polypeptide(L)'
;MKVVYHRNVAEYLNELVDILYDKEYFGFKEFAYDYVDWIFEQIELSIHRKVKKQAPRHFEKYSQGLSYVVYKRNSNTSWYVFFLKQEDTYLIFYIGNNHNCAQYF
;
A
#
# COMPACT_ATOMS: atom_id res chain seq x y z
N MET A 1 -0.89 18.21 -4.64
CA MET A 1 -0.91 16.75 -4.78
C MET A 1 -2.06 16.21 -3.96
N LYS A 2 -2.84 15.30 -4.53
CA LYS A 2 -3.95 14.61 -3.85
C LYS A 2 -3.75 13.10 -3.94
N VAL A 3 -4.06 12.37 -2.88
CA VAL A 3 -4.14 10.90 -2.90
C VAL A 3 -5.60 10.52 -2.65
N VAL A 4 -6.10 9.55 -3.42
CA VAL A 4 -7.47 9.02 -3.29
C VAL A 4 -7.39 7.51 -3.30
N TYR A 5 -7.99 6.89 -2.29
CA TYR A 5 -8.00 5.45 -2.13
C TYR A 5 -9.27 4.87 -2.75
N HIS A 6 -9.12 3.83 -3.56
CA HIS A 6 -10.25 3.00 -3.96
C HIS A 6 -10.89 2.38 -2.71
N ARG A 7 -12.22 2.23 -2.72
CA ARG A 7 -12.99 1.73 -1.57
C ARG A 7 -12.40 0.46 -0.96
N ASN A 8 -12.13 -0.54 -1.80
CA ASN A 8 -11.54 -1.81 -1.36
C ASN A 8 -10.17 -1.66 -0.67
N VAL A 9 -9.39 -0.63 -1.03
CA VAL A 9 -8.10 -0.35 -0.38
C VAL A 9 -8.34 0.25 1.00
N ALA A 10 -9.27 1.19 1.12
CA ALA A 10 -9.64 1.78 2.41
C ALA A 10 -10.22 0.72 3.36
N GLU A 11 -11.11 -0.14 2.88
CA GLU A 11 -11.66 -1.27 3.64
C GLU A 11 -10.54 -2.23 4.09
N TYR A 12 -9.65 -2.62 3.18
CA TYR A 12 -8.50 -3.47 3.51
C TYR A 12 -7.59 -2.85 4.59
N LEU A 13 -7.28 -1.54 4.50
CA LEU A 13 -6.42 -0.90 5.50
C LEU A 13 -7.10 -0.80 6.88
N ASN A 14 -8.42 -0.64 6.92
CA ASN A 14 -9.16 -0.69 8.18
C ASN A 14 -9.11 -2.11 8.79
N GLU A 15 -9.35 -3.14 7.98
CA GLU A 15 -9.26 -4.55 8.42
C GLU A 15 -7.83 -4.96 8.79
N LEU A 16 -6.82 -4.34 8.19
CA LEU A 16 -5.42 -4.65 8.43
C LEU A 16 -5.03 -4.45 9.90
N VAL A 17 -5.62 -3.49 10.60
CA VAL A 17 -5.38 -3.29 12.04
C VAL A 17 -5.77 -4.54 12.82
N ASP A 18 -6.98 -5.05 12.58
CA ASP A 18 -7.49 -6.24 13.26
C ASP A 18 -6.65 -7.47 12.87
N ILE A 19 -6.31 -7.62 11.60
CA ILE A 19 -5.45 -8.73 11.13
C ILE A 19 -4.08 -8.71 11.83
N LEU A 20 -3.46 -7.54 11.98
CA LEU A 20 -2.15 -7.40 12.61
C LEU A 20 -2.21 -7.72 14.10
N TYR A 21 -3.29 -7.32 14.77
CA TYR A 21 -3.50 -7.61 16.18
C TYR A 21 -3.83 -9.10 16.43
N ASP A 22 -4.79 -9.66 15.71
CA ASP A 22 -5.26 -11.04 15.86
C ASP A 22 -4.18 -12.08 15.50
N LYS A 23 -3.26 -11.72 14.61
CA LYS A 23 -2.10 -12.56 14.26
C LYS A 23 -0.89 -12.33 15.17
N GLU A 24 -1.05 -11.59 16.26
CA GLU A 24 -0.02 -11.32 17.26
C GLU A 24 1.25 -10.68 16.68
N TYR A 25 1.14 -9.93 15.57
CA TYR A 25 2.27 -9.13 15.07
C TYR A 25 2.63 -8.01 16.05
N PHE A 26 1.67 -7.56 16.85
CA PHE A 26 1.84 -6.59 17.91
C PHE A 26 1.15 -7.07 19.18
N GLY A 27 1.78 -6.84 20.34
CA GLY A 27 1.18 -7.18 21.64
C GLY A 27 0.04 -6.26 22.07
N PHE A 28 -0.13 -5.12 21.39
CA PHE A 28 -1.13 -4.09 21.67
C PHE A 28 -1.74 -3.57 20.37
N LYS A 29 -3.05 -3.32 20.37
CA LYS A 29 -3.79 -2.92 19.16
C LYS A 29 -3.39 -1.52 18.68
N GLU A 30 -2.99 -0.65 19.61
CA GLU A 30 -2.46 0.68 19.36
C GLU A 30 -1.26 0.64 18.41
N PHE A 31 -0.36 -0.34 18.56
CA PHE A 31 0.78 -0.49 17.67
C PHE A 31 0.38 -0.97 16.26
N ALA A 32 -0.76 -1.66 16.12
CA ALA A 32 -1.32 -1.99 14.82
C ALA A 32 -1.89 -0.73 14.13
N TYR A 33 -2.54 0.17 14.88
CA TYR A 33 -2.95 1.48 14.38
C TYR A 33 -1.75 2.31 13.93
N ASP A 34 -0.73 2.47 14.79
CA ASP A 34 0.50 3.21 14.45
C ASP A 34 1.17 2.66 13.18
N TYR A 35 1.11 1.34 12.99
CA TYR A 35 1.65 0.69 11.82
C TYR A 35 0.89 1.04 10.53
N VAL A 36 -0.43 1.05 10.58
CA VAL A 36 -1.28 1.42 9.43
C VAL A 36 -1.19 2.92 9.15
N ASP A 37 -1.17 3.76 10.19
CA ASP A 37 -0.96 5.20 10.07
C ASP A 37 0.37 5.52 9.38
N TRP A 38 1.44 4.79 9.74
CA TRP A 38 2.72 4.91 9.03
C TRP A 38 2.59 4.63 7.53
N ILE A 39 1.78 3.65 7.10
CA ILE A 39 1.57 3.38 5.67
C ILE A 39 0.93 4.60 4.99
N PHE A 40 -0.11 5.17 5.60
CA PHE A 40 -0.77 6.38 5.10
C PHE A 40 0.21 7.55 5.00
N GLU A 41 0.95 7.84 6.06
CA GLU A 41 1.93 8.93 6.09
C GLU A 41 3.00 8.76 5.00
N GLN A 42 3.52 7.54 4.81
CA GLN A 42 4.52 7.29 3.78
C GLN A 42 3.97 7.57 2.37
N ILE A 43 2.73 7.19 2.10
CA ILE A 43 2.07 7.41 0.81
C ILE A 43 1.84 8.91 0.62
N GLU A 44 1.10 9.53 1.53
CA GLU A 44 0.68 10.94 1.45
C GLU A 44 1.89 11.88 1.37
N LEU A 45 2.93 11.66 2.16
CA LEU A 45 4.06 12.60 2.22
C LEU A 45 5.07 12.43 1.09
N SER A 46 5.12 11.28 0.42
CA SER A 46 6.29 10.97 -0.42
C SER A 46 6.02 10.25 -1.74
N ILE A 47 4.79 9.81 -2.05
CA ILE A 47 4.48 9.11 -3.31
C ILE A 47 4.90 9.91 -4.55
N HIS A 48 4.81 11.24 -4.51
CA HIS A 48 5.24 12.11 -5.60
C HIS A 48 6.74 12.02 -5.88
N ARG A 49 7.57 11.83 -4.85
CA ARG A 49 9.05 11.80 -4.94
C ARG A 49 9.60 10.42 -5.29
N LYS A 50 8.83 9.35 -5.05
CA LYS A 50 9.25 7.97 -5.31
C LYS A 50 9.40 7.70 -6.81
N VAL A 51 10.38 6.85 -7.14
CA VAL A 51 10.53 6.28 -8.50
C VAL A 51 9.39 5.31 -8.74
N LYS A 52 8.70 5.51 -9.87
CA LYS A 52 7.46 4.82 -10.23
C LYS A 52 7.82 3.75 -11.24
N LYS A 53 7.36 2.53 -11.02
CA LYS A 53 7.63 1.37 -11.87
C LYS A 53 6.33 0.88 -12.48
N GLN A 54 6.40 0.30 -13.68
CA GLN A 54 5.23 -0.31 -14.30
C GLN A 54 4.82 -1.56 -13.50
N ALA A 55 3.53 -1.71 -13.21
CA ALA A 55 3.03 -2.88 -12.50
C ALA A 55 3.02 -4.12 -13.41
N PRO A 56 3.32 -5.31 -12.87
CA PRO A 56 3.13 -6.59 -13.57
C PRO A 56 1.68 -6.81 -13.98
N ARG A 57 1.47 -7.56 -15.07
CA ARG A 57 0.13 -7.87 -15.61
C ARG A 57 -0.82 -8.48 -14.59
N HIS A 58 -0.30 -9.23 -13.61
CA HIS A 58 -1.13 -9.80 -12.53
C HIS A 58 -2.01 -8.75 -11.82
N PHE A 59 -1.53 -7.51 -11.72
CA PHE A 59 -2.23 -6.43 -11.03
C PHE A 59 -3.25 -5.70 -11.91
N GLU A 60 -3.33 -6.01 -13.22
CA GLU A 60 -4.32 -5.41 -14.13
C GLU A 60 -5.76 -5.74 -13.76
N LYS A 61 -5.97 -6.79 -12.93
CA LYS A 61 -7.27 -7.12 -12.32
C LYS A 61 -7.86 -5.98 -11.47
N TYR A 62 -7.03 -5.06 -10.99
CA TYR A 62 -7.47 -3.89 -10.23
C TYR A 62 -7.71 -2.66 -11.13
N SER A 63 -6.84 -2.46 -12.13
CA SER A 63 -6.99 -1.50 -13.23
C SER A 63 -5.89 -1.72 -14.26
N GLN A 64 -6.15 -1.43 -15.53
CA GLN A 64 -5.11 -1.45 -16.57
C GLN A 64 -4.11 -0.31 -16.39
N GLY A 65 -2.85 -0.56 -16.77
CA GLY A 65 -1.81 0.47 -16.82
C GLY A 65 -1.30 0.97 -15.46
N LEU A 66 -1.48 0.19 -14.39
CA LEU A 66 -1.04 0.59 -13.05
C LEU A 66 0.48 0.81 -12.98
N SER A 67 0.87 1.86 -12.27
CA SER A 67 2.23 2.02 -11.76
C SER A 67 2.28 1.59 -10.29
N TYR A 68 3.48 1.31 -9.77
CA TYR A 68 3.67 1.05 -8.36
C TYR A 68 4.92 1.71 -7.79
N VAL A 69 4.91 1.91 -6.47
CA VAL A 69 6.06 2.32 -5.65
C VAL A 69 6.23 1.35 -4.49
N VAL A 70 7.43 1.33 -3.91
CA VAL A 70 7.78 0.47 -2.77
C VAL A 70 8.19 1.29 -1.55
N TYR A 71 7.64 0.91 -0.41
CA TYR A 71 7.95 1.43 0.91
C TYR A 71 8.51 0.31 1.79
N LYS A 72 9.80 0.38 2.08
CA LYS A 72 10.45 -0.57 2.98
C LYS A 72 10.16 -0.16 4.42
N ARG A 73 9.49 -1.03 5.19
CA ARG A 73 9.25 -0.80 6.62
C ARG A 73 10.46 -1.25 7.45
N ASN A 74 10.99 -2.42 7.14
CA ASN A 74 12.17 -3.00 7.79
C ASN A 74 12.87 -3.98 6.83
N SER A 75 13.83 -4.79 7.30
CA SER A 75 14.54 -5.78 6.48
C SER A 75 13.63 -6.83 5.85
N ASN A 76 12.51 -7.15 6.50
CA ASN A 76 11.66 -8.30 6.18
C ASN A 76 10.35 -7.89 5.50
N THR A 77 9.90 -6.64 5.68
CA THR A 77 8.61 -6.16 5.17
C THR A 77 8.78 -4.95 4.27
N SER A 78 8.22 -5.07 3.06
CA SER A 78 8.07 -3.98 2.10
C SER A 78 6.64 -3.92 1.59
N TRP A 79 6.08 -2.72 1.51
CA TRP A 79 4.75 -2.43 1.00
C TRP A 79 4.82 -1.91 -0.43
N TYR A 80 3.99 -2.47 -1.28
CA TYR A 80 3.81 -2.14 -2.68
C TYR A 80 2.48 -1.38 -2.80
N VAL A 81 2.54 -0.20 -3.38
CA VAL A 81 1.37 0.68 -3.55
C VAL A 81 1.15 0.89 -5.03
N PHE A 82 0.01 0.42 -5.54
CA PHE A 82 -0.34 0.41 -6.96
C PHE A 82 -1.37 1.49 -7.25
N PHE A 83 -1.11 2.30 -8.27
CA PHE A 83 -1.91 3.48 -8.54
C PHE A 83 -1.91 3.89 -10.01
N LEU A 84 -2.89 4.71 -10.37
CA LEU A 84 -2.85 5.57 -11.55
C LEU A 84 -2.54 7.01 -11.13
N LYS A 85 -1.71 7.70 -11.92
CA LYS A 85 -1.48 9.13 -11.76
C LYS A 85 -2.30 9.88 -12.81
N GLN A 86 -3.21 10.72 -12.37
CA GLN A 86 -3.99 11.62 -13.22
C GLN A 86 -3.71 13.05 -12.77
N GLU A 87 -3.02 13.82 -13.60
CA GLU A 87 -2.58 15.18 -13.28
C GLU A 87 -1.80 15.22 -11.94
N ASP A 88 -2.38 15.85 -10.92
CA ASP A 88 -1.81 15.97 -9.56
C ASP A 88 -2.47 15.02 -8.54
N THR A 89 -3.25 14.05 -9.01
CA THR A 89 -3.96 13.06 -8.21
C THR A 89 -3.38 11.64 -8.38
N TYR A 90 -3.15 10.97 -7.27
CA TYR A 90 -2.78 9.56 -7.20
C TYR A 90 -3.99 8.72 -6.78
N LEU A 91 -4.50 7.90 -7.70
CA LEU A 91 -5.62 7.00 -7.47
C LEU A 91 -5.08 5.63 -7.06
N ILE A 92 -5.18 5.27 -5.79
CA ILE A 92 -4.63 4.02 -5.23
C ILE A 92 -5.63 2.88 -5.43
N PHE A 93 -5.24 1.85 -6.16
CA PHE A 93 -6.11 0.71 -6.51
C PHE A 93 -5.79 -0.55 -5.71
N TYR A 94 -4.54 -0.71 -5.25
CA TYR A 94 -4.15 -1.88 -4.47
C TYR A 94 -2.93 -1.56 -3.59
N ILE A 95 -2.92 -2.13 -2.38
CA ILE A 95 -1.78 -2.12 -1.48
C ILE A 95 -1.55 -3.55 -1.01
N GLY A 96 -0.29 -4.01 -1.03
CA GLY A 96 0.07 -5.30 -0.49
C GLY A 96 1.53 -5.34 -0.06
N ASN A 97 1.90 -6.30 0.77
CA ASN A 97 3.28 -6.47 1.19
C ASN A 97 4.03 -7.49 0.32
N ASN A 98 5.34 -7.61 0.54
CA ASN A 98 6.22 -8.56 -0.16
C ASN A 98 5.79 -10.02 0.02
N HIS A 99 5.18 -10.41 1.14
CA HIS A 99 4.69 -11.78 1.34
C HIS A 99 3.58 -12.14 0.34
N ASN A 100 2.79 -11.15 -0.09
CA ASN A 100 1.70 -11.36 -1.04
C ASN A 100 2.09 -11.00 -2.48
N CYS A 101 3.04 -10.07 -2.65
CA CYS A 101 3.32 -9.47 -3.95
C CYS A 101 4.61 -9.98 -4.62
N ALA A 102 5.62 -10.44 -3.87
CA ALA A 102 6.97 -10.67 -4.39
C ALA A 102 7.01 -11.71 -5.54
N GLN A 103 6.14 -12.72 -5.50
CA GLN A 103 6.06 -13.77 -6.52
C GLN A 103 5.67 -13.27 -7.93
N TYR A 104 5.21 -12.02 -8.06
CA TYR A 104 4.79 -11.43 -9.32
C TYR A 104 5.84 -10.47 -9.92
N PHE A 105 7.02 -10.36 -9.31
CA PHE A 105 8.10 -9.44 -9.69
C PHE A 105 9.41 -10.17 -10.00
#